data_AF-A0A377C6C2-F1
#
_entry.id   AF-A0A377C6C2-F1
#
_cell.length_a   1.000
_cell.length_b   1.000
_cell.length_c   1.000
_cell.angle_alpha   90.00
_cell.angle_beta   90.00
_cell.angle_gamma   90.00
#
_symmetry.space_group_name_H-M   'P 1'
#
loop_
_entity.id
_entity.type
_entity.pdbx_description
1 polymer ?
#
loop_
_entity_poly.entity_id
_entity_poly.type
_entity_poly.pdbx_seq_one_letter_code
_entity_poly.pdbx_strand_id
1 'polypeptide(L)'
;MLTPLIQTLRDIPGVKALRDATRGGVNAVVHEFAVACGCGIEISEAALPVKPAVRGVCELLGLDALNFANEGKLVIAVERNVAEQVLAAFTFPIHWEKTRR
;
A
#
# COMPACT_ATOMS: atom_id res chain seq x y z
N MET A 1 2.82 15.05 -7.10
CA MET A 1 3.76 14.42 -6.14
C MET A 1 4.09 12.97 -6.50
N LEU A 2 3.10 12.13 -6.84
CA LEU A 2 3.34 10.70 -7.13
C LEU A 2 3.90 10.39 -8.54
N THR A 3 3.83 11.32 -9.49
CA THR A 3 4.19 11.07 -10.90
C THR A 3 5.57 10.43 -11.11
N PRO A 4 6.67 10.91 -10.49
CA PRO A 4 7.98 10.27 -10.67
C PRO A 4 8.02 8.83 -10.17
N LEU A 5 7.31 8.55 -9.07
CA LEU A 5 7.17 7.20 -8.50
C LEU A 5 6.37 6.27 -9.42
N ILE A 6 5.33 6.79 -10.06
CA ILE A 6 4.51 6.02 -11.01
C ILE A 6 5.33 5.71 -12.27
N GLN A 7 6.19 6.62 -12.73
CA GLN A 7 7.02 6.37 -13.92
C GLN A 7 7.99 5.19 -13.74
N THR A 8 8.47 4.90 -12.52
CA THR A 8 9.37 3.74 -12.29
C THR A 8 8.67 2.40 -12.51
N LEU A 9 7.34 2.38 -12.48
CA LEU A 9 6.52 1.18 -12.64
C LEU A 9 6.08 0.94 -14.08
N ARG A 10 6.22 1.96 -14.94
CA ARG A 10 5.63 1.97 -16.28
C ARG A 10 6.10 0.83 -17.17
N ASP A 11 7.36 0.45 -17.01
CA ASP A 11 8.02 -0.58 -17.83
C ASP A 11 8.03 -1.96 -17.15
N ILE A 12 7.37 -2.11 -16.00
CA ILE A 12 7.26 -3.38 -15.28
C ILE A 12 5.95 -4.06 -15.70
N PRO A 13 5.98 -5.09 -16.57
CA PRO A 13 4.78 -5.86 -16.88
C PRO A 13 4.25 -6.53 -15.61
N GLY A 14 2.93 -6.65 -15.49
CA GLY A 14 2.29 -7.28 -14.34
C GLY A 14 1.85 -6.31 -13.22
N VAL A 15 2.06 -4.99 -13.36
CA VAL A 15 1.31 -4.01 -12.56
C VAL A 15 -0.13 -3.93 -13.09
N LYS A 16 -1.10 -4.31 -12.25
CA LYS A 16 -2.51 -4.50 -12.69
C LYS A 16 -3.43 -3.34 -12.30
N ALA A 17 -3.19 -2.72 -11.15
CA ALA A 17 -3.95 -1.56 -10.71
C ALA A 17 -3.10 -0.66 -9.81
N LEU A 18 -3.36 0.64 -9.88
CA LEU A 18 -2.71 1.68 -9.07
C LEU A 18 -3.75 2.68 -8.62
N ARG A 19 -3.72 3.08 -7.35
CA ARG A 19 -4.57 4.17 -6.84
C ARG A 19 -3.91 4.89 -5.68
N ASP A 20 -4.09 6.20 -5.60
CA ASP A 20 -3.70 7.01 -4.46
C ASP A 20 -4.66 6.82 -3.28
N ALA A 21 -4.13 6.81 -2.06
CA ALA A 21 -4.89 6.54 -0.84
C ALA A 21 -5.29 7.82 -0.10
N THR A 22 -5.93 8.77 -0.79
CA THR A 22 -6.38 10.05 -0.23
C THR A 22 -7.61 9.86 0.67
N ARG A 23 -8.81 10.30 0.30
CA ARG A 23 -9.99 10.21 1.20
C ARG A 23 -10.38 8.75 1.45
N GLY A 24 -10.49 8.39 2.74
CA GLY A 24 -10.81 7.02 3.16
C GLY A 24 -9.59 6.08 3.23
N GLY A 25 -8.40 6.60 2.92
CA GLY A 25 -7.14 5.90 3.10
C GLY A 25 -6.99 4.64 2.27
N VAL A 26 -6.17 3.71 2.75
CA VAL A 26 -5.94 2.40 2.13
C VAL A 26 -7.21 1.56 2.18
N ASN A 27 -8.00 1.69 3.25
CA ASN A 27 -9.23 0.92 3.43
C ASN A 27 -10.24 1.14 2.29
N ALA A 28 -10.47 2.40 1.91
CA ALA A 28 -11.35 2.71 0.78
C ALA A 28 -10.82 2.09 -0.54
N VAL A 29 -9.52 2.24 -0.79
CA VAL A 29 -8.91 1.74 -2.03
C VAL A 29 -9.02 0.22 -2.16
N VAL A 30 -8.76 -0.55 -1.09
CA VAL A 30 -8.86 -2.02 -1.16
C VAL A 30 -10.31 -2.48 -1.31
N HIS A 31 -11.28 -1.78 -0.72
CA HIS A 31 -12.70 -2.06 -0.96
C HIS A 31 -13.08 -1.81 -2.41
N GLU A 32 -12.62 -0.70 -2.99
CA GLU A 32 -12.85 -0.38 -4.39
C GLU A 32 -12.20 -1.40 -5.34
N PHE A 33 -10.99 -1.88 -5.02
CA PHE A 33 -10.34 -2.94 -5.75
C PHE A 33 -11.12 -4.25 -5.67
N ALA A 34 -11.55 -4.66 -4.47
CA ALA A 34 -12.33 -5.87 -4.25
C ALA A 34 -13.64 -5.83 -5.04
N VAL A 35 -14.37 -4.71 -4.98
CA VAL A 35 -15.61 -4.50 -5.76
C VAL A 35 -15.34 -4.56 -7.27
N ALA A 36 -14.29 -3.89 -7.75
CA ALA A 36 -13.99 -3.84 -9.17
C ALA A 36 -13.58 -5.20 -9.78
N CYS A 37 -12.90 -6.05 -9.01
CA CYS A 37 -12.46 -7.37 -9.49
C CYS A 37 -13.37 -8.54 -9.08
N GLY A 38 -14.31 -8.34 -8.16
CA GLY A 38 -15.18 -9.40 -7.65
C GLY A 38 -14.47 -10.44 -6.77
N CYS A 39 -13.29 -10.10 -6.24
CA CYS A 39 -12.49 -10.96 -5.37
C CYS A 39 -12.28 -10.33 -3.99
N GLY A 40 -12.01 -11.17 -2.99
CA GLY A 40 -11.59 -10.72 -1.66
C GLY A 40 -10.14 -10.21 -1.64
N ILE A 41 -9.84 -9.29 -0.71
CA ILE A 41 -8.49 -8.83 -0.41
C ILE A 41 -8.26 -8.99 1.09
N GLU A 42 -7.21 -9.73 1.45
CA GLU A 42 -6.78 -9.93 2.83
C GLU A 42 -5.52 -9.11 3.09
N ILE A 43 -5.48 -8.42 4.24
CA ILE A 43 -4.36 -7.58 4.66
C ILE A 43 -3.76 -8.16 5.93
N SER A 44 -2.44 -8.35 5.94
CA SER A 44 -1.70 -8.65 7.16
C SER A 44 -1.39 -7.37 7.92
N GLU A 45 -2.05 -7.17 9.05
CA GLU A 45 -1.89 -5.98 9.89
C GLU A 45 -0.43 -5.81 10.36
N ALA A 46 0.24 -6.91 10.71
CA ALA A 46 1.64 -6.91 11.14
C ALA A 46 2.60 -6.40 10.06
N ALA A 47 2.23 -6.51 8.78
CA ALA A 47 3.05 -6.06 7.66
C ALA A 47 2.85 -4.57 7.32
N LEU A 48 1.91 -3.87 7.96
CA LEU A 48 1.63 -2.46 7.65
C LEU A 48 2.77 -1.54 8.14
N PRO A 49 3.42 -0.78 7.24
CA PRO A 49 4.48 0.14 7.60
C PRO A 49 3.90 1.44 8.21
N VAL A 50 3.52 1.37 9.49
CA VAL A 50 2.97 2.50 10.25
C VAL A 50 4.05 3.10 11.14
N LYS A 51 4.32 4.41 10.98
CA LYS A 51 5.29 5.14 11.82
C LYS A 51 4.89 5.09 13.30
N PRO A 52 5.85 5.03 14.25
CA PRO A 52 5.55 4.97 15.68
C PRO A 52 4.61 6.08 16.18
N ALA A 53 4.81 7.32 15.73
CA ALA A 53 3.93 8.43 16.09
C ALA A 53 2.47 8.23 15.62
N VAL A 54 2.27 7.62 14.45
CA VAL A 54 0.92 7.32 13.94
C VAL A 54 0.29 6.18 14.73
N ARG A 55 1.07 5.16 15.12
CA ARG A 55 0.60 4.09 16.02
C ARG A 55 0.13 4.66 17.36
N GLY A 56 0.90 5.56 17.96
CA GLY A 56 0.51 6.23 19.20
C GLY A 56 -0.80 7.02 19.07
N VAL A 57 -1.03 7.69 17.94
CA VAL A 57 -2.33 8.35 17.66
C VAL A 57 -3.48 7.34 17.57
N CYS A 58 -3.25 6.21 16.90
CA CYS A 58 -4.25 5.14 16.78
C CYS A 58 -4.62 4.56 18.16
N GLU A 59 -3.63 4.29 19.00
CA GLU A 59 -3.81 3.79 20.37
C GLU A 59 -4.56 4.79 21.26
N LEU A 60 -4.22 6.08 21.17
CA LEU A 60 -4.84 7.13 21.98
C LEU A 60 -6.29 7.42 21.59
N LEU A 61 -6.59 7.37 20.29
CA LEU A 61 -7.90 7.81 19.77
C LEU A 61 -8.82 6.64 19.38
N GLY A 62 -8.35 5.39 19.43
CA GLY A 62 -9.09 4.22 18.98
C GLY A 62 -9.38 4.24 17.47
N LEU A 63 -8.50 4.86 16.69
CA LEU A 63 -8.62 4.99 15.24
C LEU A 63 -7.73 3.98 14.52
N ASP A 64 -8.07 3.66 13.28
CA ASP A 64 -7.29 2.78 12.41
C ASP A 64 -6.54 3.59 11.34
N ALA A 65 -5.22 3.38 11.26
CA ALA A 65 -4.34 4.01 10.28
C ALA A 65 -4.74 3.75 8.83
N LEU A 66 -5.40 2.62 8.54
CA LEU A 66 -5.89 2.30 7.19
C LEU A 66 -6.95 3.30 6.70
N ASN A 67 -7.65 3.99 7.61
CA ASN A 67 -8.67 4.99 7.29
C ASN A 67 -8.09 6.41 7.15
N PHE A 68 -6.82 6.64 7.49
CA PHE A 68 -6.20 7.96 7.40
C PHE A 68 -5.90 8.33 5.95
N ALA A 69 -6.13 9.60 5.61
CA ALA A 69 -5.82 10.10 4.29
C ALA A 69 -4.31 10.24 4.07
N ASN A 70 -3.86 9.87 2.86
CA ASN A 70 -2.47 9.96 2.44
C ASN A 70 -2.32 10.84 1.19
N GLU A 71 -1.50 11.88 1.27
CA GLU A 71 -1.24 12.83 0.17
C GLU A 71 0.06 12.52 -0.62
N GLY A 72 0.45 11.25 -0.66
CA GLY A 72 1.72 10.82 -1.26
C GLY A 72 2.00 9.34 -1.16
N LYS A 73 0.95 8.49 -1.15
CA LYS A 73 1.06 7.03 -1.09
C LYS A 73 0.21 6.39 -2.18
N LEU A 74 0.67 5.24 -2.66
CA LEU A 74 -0.02 4.41 -3.64
C LEU A 74 -0.37 3.06 -3.02
N VAL A 75 -1.52 2.52 -3.40
CA VAL A 75 -1.84 1.10 -3.29
C VAL A 75 -1.71 0.50 -4.68
N ILE A 76 -1.03 -0.64 -4.77
CA ILE A 76 -0.58 -1.24 -6.02
C ILE A 76 -0.98 -2.72 -5.99
N ALA A 77 -1.75 -3.16 -6.99
CA ALA A 77 -2.02 -4.57 -7.21
C ALA A 77 -1.16 -5.08 -8.37
N VAL A 78 -0.48 -6.19 -8.17
CA VAL A 78 0.51 -6.74 -9.11
C VAL A 78 0.34 -8.24 -9.29
N GLU A 79 0.87 -8.79 -10.37
CA GLU A 79 1.07 -10.23 -10.49
C GLU A 79 2.07 -10.73 -9.44
N ARG A 80 1.81 -11.93 -8.92
CA ARG A 80 2.57 -12.49 -7.78
C ARG A 80 4.07 -12.60 -8.05
N ASN A 81 4.45 -12.97 -9.28
CA ASN A 81 5.84 -13.17 -9.71
C ASN A 81 6.63 -11.85 -9.85
N VAL A 82 5.96 -10.70 -9.99
CA VAL A 82 6.64 -9.40 -10.16
C VAL A 82 6.64 -8.54 -8.88
N ALA A 83 6.07 -9.03 -7.78
CA ALA A 83 5.96 -8.28 -6.53
C ALA A 83 7.30 -7.76 -6.00
N GLU A 84 8.33 -8.60 -5.96
CA GLU A 84 9.68 -8.20 -5.51
C GLU A 84 10.34 -7.21 -6.47
N GLN A 85 10.13 -7.36 -7.78
CA GLN A 85 10.64 -6.43 -8.79
C GLN A 85 10.00 -5.05 -8.64
N VAL A 86 8.69 -5.00 -8.45
CA VAL A 86 7.95 -3.75 -8.21
C VAL A 86 8.40 -3.10 -6.91
N LEU A 87 8.59 -3.88 -5.84
CA LEU A 87 9.08 -3.35 -4.56
C LEU A 87 10.49 -2.76 -4.70
N ALA A 88 11.37 -3.43 -5.43
CA ALA A 88 12.74 -2.97 -5.68
C ALA A 88 12.82 -1.71 -6.56
N ALA A 89 11.80 -1.42 -7.36
CA ALA A 89 11.72 -0.20 -8.17
C ALA A 89 11.54 1.07 -7.31
N PHE A 90 11.17 0.92 -6.05
CA PHE A 90 11.13 2.02 -5.08
C PHE A 90 12.45 2.08 -4.30
N THR A 91 13.35 2.96 -4.73
CA THR A 91 14.63 3.24 -4.05
C THR A 91 14.42 4.03 -2.76
N PHE A 92 13.95 3.35 -1.73
CA PHE A 92 14.14 3.73 -0.34
C PHE A 92 14.57 2.47 0.43
N PRO A 93 15.40 2.57 1.48
CA PRO A 93 15.54 1.47 2.44
C PRO A 93 14.18 1.32 3.14
N ILE A 94 13.26 0.61 2.51
CA ILE A 94 12.08 0.10 3.17
C ILE A 94 12.65 -0.94 4.13
N HIS A 95 12.60 -0.64 5.42
CA HIS A 95 12.94 -1.62 6.47
C HIS A 95 11.82 -2.67 6.50
N TRP A 96 11.73 -3.46 5.43
CA TRP A 96 10.93 -4.67 5.35
C TRP A 96 11.70 -5.72 6.13
N GLU A 97 11.53 -5.76 7.46
CA GLU A 97 11.92 -6.94 8.21
C GLU A 97 11.10 -8.09 7.63
N LYS A 98 11.81 -9.00 6.93
CA LYS A 98 11.28 -10.27 6.47
C LYS A 98 10.84 -11.07 7.70
N THR A 99 9.62 -10.86 8.19
CA THR A 99 8.99 -11.82 9.10
C THR A 99 8.46 -12.97 8.26
N ARG A 100 9.40 -13.76 7.71
CA ARG A 100 9.14 -15.14 7.32
C ARG A 100 8.97 -15.94 8.61
N ARG A 101 7.73 -16.13 9.05
CA ARG A 101 7.32 -17.29 9.83
C ARG A 101 5.97 -17.76 9.32
#